data_AF-A0A9E4ILN4-F1
#
_entry.id   AF-A0A9E4ILN4-F1
#
_cell.length_a   1.000
_cell.length_b   1.000
_cell.length_c   1.000
_cell.angle_alpha   90.00
_cell.angle_beta   90.00
_cell.angle_gamma   90.00
#
_symmetry.space_group_name_H-M   'P 1'
#
loop_
_entity.id
_entity.type
_entity.pdbx_description
1 polymer ?
#
loop_
_entity_poly.entity_id
_entity_poly.type
_entity_poly.pdbx_seq_one_letter_code
_entity_poly.pdbx_strand_id
1 'polypeptide(L)' 'LFGVSFQFPVFLFGAAAAGVVTSDKLAAGRRWAVLIIVVVGAAVSPTGDPVTLLLLSTPLYLFYEATIWLIRLTLKK' A
#
# COMPACT_ATOMS: atom_id res chain seq x y z
N LEU A 1 -6.16 4.73 11.67
CA LEU A 1 -5.32 4.42 10.49
C LEU A 1 -5.15 2.95 10.30
N PHE A 2 -4.55 2.20 11.25
CA PHE A 2 -4.34 0.76 11.13
C PHE A 2 -5.56 -0.02 10.60
N GLY A 3 -6.78 0.23 11.10
CA GLY A 3 -7.99 -0.42 10.57
C GLY A 3 -8.34 -0.11 9.10
N VAL A 4 -8.12 1.13 8.65
CA VAL A 4 -8.34 1.55 7.24
C VAL A 4 -7.23 0.98 6.35
N SER A 5 -6.00 0.91 6.86
CA SER A 5 -4.87 0.27 6.21
C SER A 5 -5.13 -1.20 5.90
N PHE A 6 -5.84 -1.90 6.77
CA PHE A 6 -6.22 -3.31 6.56
C PHE A 6 -7.31 -3.50 5.49
N GLN A 7 -8.14 -2.48 5.23
CA GLN A 7 -9.10 -2.52 4.13
C GLN A 7 -8.45 -2.26 2.75
N PHE A 8 -7.33 -1.54 2.73
CA PHE A 8 -6.62 -1.19 1.49
C PHE A 8 -6.22 -2.40 0.63
N PRO A 9 -5.60 -3.47 1.19
CA PRO A 9 -5.31 -4.71 0.47
C PRO A 9 -6.54 -5.34 -0.16
N VAL A 10 -7.64 -5.43 0.59
CA VAL A 10 -8.89 -6.04 0.14
C VAL A 10 -9.51 -5.23 -0.99
N PHE A 11 -9.47 -3.90 -0.88
CA PHE A 11 -10.01 -3.01 -1.91
C PHE A 11 -9.18 -3.07 -3.21
N LEU A 12 -7.85 -3.03 -3.10
CA LEU A 12 -6.95 -3.16 -4.24
C LEU A 12 -7.06 -4.53 -4.92
N PHE A 13 -7.18 -5.59 -4.13
CA PHE A 13 -7.42 -6.94 -4.63
C PHE A 13 -8.77 -7.03 -5.36
N GLY A 14 -9.83 -6.45 -4.79
CA GLY A 14 -11.15 -6.37 -5.43
C GLY A 14 -11.12 -5.58 -6.75
N ALA A 15 -10.41 -4.45 -6.77
CA ALA A 15 -10.22 -3.65 -7.98
C ALA A 15 -9.43 -4.42 -9.06
N ALA A 16 -8.44 -5.23 -8.65
CA ALA A 16 -7.70 -6.08 -9.56
C ALA A 16 -8.53 -7.27 -10.06
N ALA A 17 -9.36 -7.86 -9.20
CA ALA A 17 -10.30 -8.91 -9.57
C ALA A 17 -11.36 -8.42 -10.55
N ALA A 18 -11.80 -7.17 -10.43
CA ALA A 18 -12.68 -6.48 -11.38
C ALA A 18 -11.97 -6.08 -12.70
N GLY A 19 -10.65 -6.29 -12.82
CA GLY A 19 -9.87 -5.96 -14.01
C GLY A 19 -9.53 -4.48 -14.17
N VAL A 20 -9.80 -3.65 -13.15
CA VAL A 20 -9.50 -2.21 -13.17
C VAL A 20 -8.00 -1.96 -13.01
N VAL A 21 -7.32 -2.80 -12.24
CA VAL A 21 -5.89 -2.67 -11.90
C VAL A 21 -5.17 -4.01 -12.12
N THR A 22 -3.93 -3.97 -12.63
CA THR A 22 -3.09 -5.16 -12.84
C THR A 22 -1.90 -5.16 -11.89
N SER A 23 -1.32 -6.33 -11.61
CA SER A 23 -0.14 -6.41 -10.72
C SER A 23 1.03 -5.59 -11.28
N ASP A 24 1.21 -5.52 -12.60
CA ASP A 24 2.25 -4.73 -13.24
C ASP A 24 2.02 -3.21 -13.11
N LYS A 25 0.77 -2.74 -13.17
CA LYS A 25 0.44 -1.33 -12.92
C LYS A 25 0.72 -0.93 -11.47
N LEU A 26 0.39 -1.80 -10.52
CA LEU A 26 0.72 -1.61 -9.10
C LEU A 26 2.24 -1.65 -8.89
N ALA A 27 2.95 -2.59 -9.53
CA ALA A 27 4.40 -2.64 -9.45
C ALA A 27 5.07 -1.38 -10.03
N ALA A 28 4.58 -0.84 -11.14
CA ALA A 28 5.04 0.45 -11.66
C ALA A 28 4.69 1.63 -10.74
N GLY A 29 3.62 1.50 -9.97
CA GLY A 29 3.12 2.49 -9.00
C GLY A 29 3.85 2.50 -7.65
N ARG A 30 4.85 1.64 -7.41
CA ARG A 30 5.58 1.54 -6.12
C ARG A 30 6.05 2.89 -5.58
N ARG A 31 6.60 3.75 -6.45
CA ARG A 31 7.04 5.10 -6.08
C ARG A 31 5.91 5.97 -5.53
N TRP A 32 4.72 5.88 -6.14
CA TRP A 32 3.54 6.64 -5.72
C TRP A 32 2.98 6.09 -4.42
N ALA A 33 2.98 4.78 -4.24
CA ALA A 33 2.55 4.15 -2.99
C ALA A 33 3.44 4.60 -1.82
N VAL A 34 4.77 4.56 -1.98
CA VAL A 34 5.70 5.04 -0.94
C VAL A 34 5.46 6.51 -0.62
N LEU A 35 5.30 7.37 -1.64
CA LEU A 35 5.01 8.79 -1.43
C LEU A 35 3.71 9.01 -0.65
N ILE A 36 2.61 8.34 -1.02
CA ILE A 36 1.33 8.46 -0.32
C ILE A 36 1.45 7.97 1.12
N ILE A 37 2.09 6.83 1.34
CA ILE A 37 2.28 6.25 2.68
C ILE A 37 3.08 7.21 3.57
N VAL A 38 4.16 7.81 3.05
CA VAL A 38 5.00 8.75 3.80
C VAL A 38 4.25 10.06 4.06
N VAL A 39 3.53 10.61 3.07
CA VAL A 39 2.75 11.84 3.23
C VAL A 39 1.61 11.66 4.25
N VAL A 40 0.88 10.54 4.17
CA VAL A 40 -0.17 10.21 5.15
C VAL A 40 0.45 9.96 6.53
N GLY A 41 1.58 9.26 6.59
CA GLY A 41 2.32 9.05 7.84
C GLY A 41 2.76 10.38 8.48
N ALA A 42 3.23 11.33 7.67
CA ALA A 42 3.66 12.66 8.11
C ALA A 42 2.49 13.53 8.58
N ALA A 43 1.35 13.48 7.89
CA ALA A 43 0.15 14.20 8.30
C ALA A 43 -0.42 13.69 9.64
N VAL A 44 -0.19 12.42 9.94
CA VAL A 44 -0.69 11.78 11.17
C VAL A 44 0.28 11.94 12.33
N SER A 45 1.58 11.83 12.05
CA SER A 45 2.61 11.85 13.09
C SER A 45 2.79 13.28 13.60
N PRO A 46 2.39 13.59 14.85
CA PRO A 46 2.44 14.95 15.36
C PRO A 46 3.88 15.41 15.67
N THR A 47 4.82 14.47 15.84
CA THR A 47 6.21 14.72 16.23
C THR A 47 7.17 14.91 15.03
N GLY A 48 6.74 14.54 13.81
CA GLY A 48 7.49 14.83 12.57
C GLY A 48 8.86 14.16 12.44
N ASP A 49 9.21 13.22 13.31
CA ASP A 49 10.52 12.58 13.34
C ASP A 49 10.65 11.44 12.30
N PRO A 50 11.75 11.41 11.50
CA PRO A 50 11.91 10.46 10.41
C PRO A 50 11.86 9.00 10.82
N VAL A 51 12.31 8.68 12.04
CA VAL A 51 12.36 7.30 12.55
C VAL A 51 10.96 6.76 12.79
N THR A 52 10.09 7.52 13.47
CA THR A 52 8.70 7.13 13.71
C THR A 52 7.93 7.04 12.40
N LEU A 53 8.19 7.95 11.45
CA LEU A 53 7.60 7.89 10.11
C LEU A 53 7.98 6.62 9.35
N LEU A 54 9.25 6.24 9.38
CA LEU A 54 9.71 4.98 8.80
C LEU A 54 9.07 3.78 9.50
N LEU A 55 8.96 3.81 10.84
CA LEU A 55 8.33 2.74 11.61
C LEU A 55 6.85 2.54 11.26
N LEU A 56 6.10 3.63 11.03
CA LEU A 56 4.68 3.58 10.65
C LEU A 56 4.47 3.26 9.16
N SER A 57 5.34 3.76 8.28
CA SER A 57 5.26 3.51 6.84
C SER A 57 5.68 2.09 6.46
N THR A 58 6.61 1.48 7.21
CA THR A 58 7.09 0.10 6.98
C THR A 58 5.95 -0.92 6.88
N PRO A 59 5.06 -1.08 7.89
CA PRO A 59 3.97 -2.05 7.80
C PRO A 59 2.96 -1.74 6.68
N LEU A 60 2.72 -0.45 6.38
CA LEU A 60 1.84 -0.05 5.27
C LEU A 60 2.42 -0.43 3.91
N TYR A 61 3.72 -0.22 3.73
CA TYR A 61 4.41 -0.62 2.50
C TYR A 61 4.42 -2.13 2.35
N LEU A 62 4.61 -2.86 3.46
CA LEU A 62 4.58 -4.31 3.48
C LEU A 62 3.21 -4.86 3.07
N PHE A 63 2.11 -4.22 3.51
CA PHE A 63 0.77 -4.56 3.04
C PHE A 63 0.57 -4.29 1.55
N TYR A 64 1.11 -3.19 1.03
CA TYR A 64 1.05 -2.88 -0.40
C TYR A 64 1.76 -3.95 -1.24
N GLU A 65 2.97 -4.34 -0.83
CA GLU A 65 3.71 -5.45 -1.45
C GLU A 65 2.94 -6.77 -1.35
N ALA A 66 2.46 -7.13 -0.17
CA ALA A 66 1.68 -8.36 0.02
C ALA A 66 0.47 -8.42 -0.91
N THR A 67 -0.17 -7.28 -1.16
CA THR A 67 -1.30 -7.15 -2.09
C THR A 67 -0.87 -7.39 -3.55
N ILE A 68 0.26 -6.82 -3.97
CA ILE A 68 0.82 -7.06 -5.32
C ILE A 68 1.11 -8.55 -5.51
N TRP A 69 1.73 -9.19 -4.52
CA TRP A 69 2.01 -10.63 -4.54
C TRP A 69 0.73 -11.47 -4.59
N LEU A 70 -0.28 -11.13 -3.79
CA LEU A 70 -1.59 -11.77 -3.82
C LEU A 70 -2.25 -11.67 -5.19
N ILE A 71 -2.29 -10.47 -5.78
CA ILE A 71 -2.86 -10.27 -7.12
C ILE A 71 -2.07 -11.08 -8.15
N ARG A 72 -0.75 -11.05 -8.09
CA ARG A 72 0.12 -11.78 -9.03
C ARG A 72 -0.08 -13.30 -8.93
N LEU A 73 -0.23 -13.85 -7.72
CA LEU A 73 -0.42 -15.28 -7.49
C LEU A 73 -1.84 -15.75 -7.83
N THR A 74 -2.86 -14.98 -7.46
CA THR A 74 -4.27 -15.38 -7.63
C THR A 74 -4.82 -15.03 -9.01
N LEU A 75 -4.56 -13.82 -9.50
CA LEU A 75 -5.11 -13.34 -10.77
C LEU A 75 -4.19 -13.61 -11.97
N LYS A 76 -2.88 -13.88 -11.76
CA LYS A 76 -1.87 -14.05 -12.82
C LYS A 76 -1.93 -12.94 -13.89
N LYS A 77 -2.36 -11.74 -13.48
CA LYS A 77 -2.54 -10.51 -14.26
C LYS A 77 -1.91 -9.35 -13.50
#